data_AF-A0A2T7H8A3-F1
#
_entry.id   AF-A0A2T7H8A3-F1
#
_cell.length_a   1.000
_cell.length_b   1.000
_cell.length_c   1.000
_cell.angle_alpha   90.00
_cell.angle_beta   90.00
_cell.angle_gamma   90.00
#
_symmetry.space_group_name_H-M   'P 1'
#
loop_
_entity.id
_entity.type
_entity.pdbx_description
1 polymer ?
#
loop_
_entity_poly.entity_id
_entity_poly.type
_entity_poly.pdbx_seq_one_letter_code
_entity_poly.pdbx_strand_id
1 'polypeptide(L)' 'DFRFGPNHHPIQDIHVREVIKEGDVYTNKIIGTALTSHADAYWSECDM' A
#
# COMPACT_ATOMS: atom_id res chain seq x y z
N ASP A 1 11.06 4.01 0.28
CA ASP A 1 11.05 4.73 -1.00
C ASP A 1 10.19 4.03 -2.03
N PHE A 2 9.31 4.80 -2.68
CA PHE A 2 8.44 4.33 -3.75
C PHE A 2 9.24 4.14 -5.06
N ARG A 3 9.01 3.03 -5.76
CA ARG A 3 9.59 2.74 -7.08
C ARG A 3 8.71 1.77 -7.86
N PHE A 4 8.99 1.55 -9.13
CA PHE A 4 8.34 0.51 -9.93
C PHE A 4 9.19 -0.76 -10.01
N GLY A 5 8.53 -1.91 -10.01
CA GLY A 5 9.12 -3.21 -10.33
C GLY A 5 9.31 -3.41 -11.84
N PRO A 6 9.98 -4.50 -12.25
CA PRO A 6 10.19 -4.83 -13.66
C PRO A 6 8.89 -5.06 -14.42
N ASN A 7 7.81 -5.42 -13.73
CA ASN A 7 6.46 -5.57 -14.28
C ASN A 7 5.62 -4.28 -14.22
N HIS A 8 6.25 -3.11 -14.06
CA HIS A 8 5.60 -1.81 -13.88
C HIS A 8 4.60 -1.74 -12.69
N HIS A 9 4.61 -2.71 -11.78
CA HIS A 9 3.83 -2.64 -10.55
C HIS A 9 4.57 -1.79 -9.48
N PRO A 10 3.86 -0.95 -8.71
CA PRO A 10 4.47 -0.20 -7.62
C PRO A 10 5.08 -1.08 -6.54
N ILE A 11 6.24 -0.69 -6.06
CA ILE A 11 6.87 -1.20 -4.84
C ILE A 11 6.76 -0.10 -3.79
N GLN A 12 6.01 -0.37 -2.73
CA GLN A 12 5.60 0.64 -1.76
C GLN A 12 5.36 0.06 -0.36
N ASP A 13 5.31 0.93 0.64
CA ASP A 13 4.86 0.56 1.97
C ASP A 13 3.32 0.52 1.98
N ILE A 14 2.74 -0.45 2.69
CA ILE A 14 1.30 -0.61 2.84
C ILE A 14 0.93 -0.31 4.28
N HIS A 15 0.00 0.62 4.49
CA HIS A 15 -0.45 1.04 5.83
C HIS A 15 -1.84 0.51 6.15
N VAL A 16 -2.04 0.08 7.40
CA VAL A 16 -3.37 -0.20 7.93
C VAL A 16 -4.00 1.12 8.35
N ARG A 17 -5.26 1.30 7.96
CA ARG A 17 -6.06 2.47 8.28
C ARG A 17 -7.32 2.05 9.02
N GLU A 18 -7.65 2.80 10.06
CA GLU A 18 -8.93 2.73 10.77
C GLU A 18 -9.82 3.88 10.31
N VAL A 19 -11.09 3.58 10.02
CA VAL A 19 -12.10 4.63 9.78
C VAL A 19 -12.60 5.11 11.14
N ILE A 20 -12.34 6.37 11.45
CA ILE A 20 -12.76 7.02 12.69
C ILE A 20 -13.76 8.14 12.41
N LYS A 21 -14.51 8.56 13.42
CA LYS A 21 -15.39 9.74 13.35
C LYS A 21 -14.76 10.90 14.11
N GLU A 22 -14.53 12.02 13.42
CA GLU A 22 -14.04 13.27 13.99
C GLU A 22 -15.12 14.35 13.80
N GLY A 23 -15.81 14.70 14.90
CA GLY A 23 -16.99 15.56 14.83
C GLY A 23 -18.09 14.93 13.97
N ASP A 24 -18.48 15.60 12.89
CA ASP A 24 -19.53 15.15 11.96
C ASP A 24 -18.99 14.44 10.70
N VAL A 25 -17.68 14.19 10.61
CA VAL A 25 -17.04 13.58 9.42
C VAL A 25 -16.40 12.24 9.77
N TYR A 26 -16.50 11.25 8.87
CA TYR A 26 -15.71 10.03 8.92
C TYR A 26 -14.42 10.20 8.13
N THR A 27 -13.28 9.88 8.75
CA THR A 27 -11.95 10.00 8.14
C THR A 27 -11.09 8.76 8.41
N ASN A 28 -9.99 8.61 7.69
CA ASN A 28 -9.05 7.52 7.88
C ASN A 28 -7.89 7.97 8.78
N LYS A 29 -7.58 7.17 9.80
CA LYS A 29 -6.38 7.29 10.63
C LYS A 29 -5.44 6.13 10.36
N ILE A 30 -4.16 6.42 10.12
CA ILE A 30 -3.14 5.36 10.01
C ILE A 30 -2.89 4.79 11.42
N ILE A 31 -2.99 3.47 11.55
CA ILE A 31 -2.74 2.76 12.82
C ILE A 31 -1.44 1.95 12.79
N GLY A 32 -0.81 1.80 11.63
CA GLY A 32 0.50 1.17 11.50
C GLY A 32 0.88 0.86 10.06
N THR A 33 2.12 0.40 9.87
CA THR A 33 2.62 -0.13 8.59
C THR A 33 2.45 -1.64 8.60
N ALA A 34 1.68 -2.18 7.65
CA ALA A 34 1.48 -3.62 7.47
C ALA A 34 2.67 -4.28 6.78
N LEU A 35 3.16 -3.67 5.69
CA LEU A 35 4.22 -4.20 4.86
C LEU A 35 5.14 -3.08 4.42
N THR A 36 6.45 -3.35 4.34
CA THR A 36 7.45 -2.42 3.84
C THR A 36 8.01 -2.89 2.50
N SER A 37 8.23 -1.97 1.57
CA SER A 37 8.77 -2.25 0.23
C SER A 37 8.08 -3.43 -0.46
N HIS A 38 6.76 -3.53 -0.32
CA HIS A 38 5.98 -4.63 -0.88
C HIS A 38 5.88 -4.48 -2.39
N ALA A 39 6.27 -5.52 -3.11
CA ALA A 39 6.16 -5.64 -4.56
C ALA A 39 4.99 -6.59 -4.92
N ASP A 40 4.63 -6.62 -6.20
CA ASP A 40 3.71 -7.62 -6.73
C ASP A 40 4.22 -9.04 -6.44
N ALA A 41 3.38 -9.87 -5.82
CA ALA A 41 3.72 -11.24 -5.46
C ALA A 41 3.97 -12.14 -6.68
N TYR A 42 3.43 -11.79 -7.85
CA TYR A 42 3.49 -12.58 -9.08
C TYR A 42 4.24 -11.87 -10.20
N TRP A 43 5.10 -10.89 -9.87
CA TRP A 43 5.82 -10.11 -10.88
C TRP A 43 6.58 -10.97 -11.91
N SER A 44 7.03 -12.16 -11.52
CA SER A 44 7.75 -13.11 -12.37
C SER A 44 6.87 -13.82 -13.39
N GLU A 45 5.55 -13.80 -13.22
CA GLU A 45 4.55 -14.41 -14.12
C GLU A 45 3.93 -13.39 -15.07
N CYS A 46 4.39 -12.14 -15.01
CA CYS A 46 3.90 -11.08 -15.87
C CYS A 46 4.63 -11.12 -17.22
N ASP A 47 3.94 -11.59 -18.27
CA ASP A 47 4.41 -11.60 -19.66
C ASP A 47 4.40 -10.18 -20.28
N MET A 48 5.19 -9.27 -19.71
CA MET A 48 5.37 -7.91 -20.26
C MET A 48 6.39 -7.86 -21.39
#